data_AF-A0A7C6XJT4-F1
#
_entry.id   AF-A0A7C6XJT4-F1
#
_cell.length_a   1.000
_cell.length_b   1.000
_cell.length_c   1.000
_cell.angle_alpha   90.00
_cell.angle_beta   90.00
_cell.angle_gamma   90.00
#
_symmetry.space_group_name_H-M   'P 1'
#
loop_
_entity.id
_entity.type
_entity.pdbx_description
1 polymer ?
#
loop_
_entity_poly.entity_id
_entity_poly.type
_entity_poly.pdbx_seq_one_letter_code
_entity_poly.pdbx_strand_id
1 'polypeptide(L)'
;MLRVFGFRIDMRVVITAGIITLLALACGFAGLMLGKFSLTPTEVFQGLFGAAEKRIVNTVVGEWRAPRIIAGIVLGAGLGVSGAVFQSLTRNPLGSPDIIGFSTGAYTGGIVTIIVFGTSFVSTAAGA
;
A
#
# COMPACT_ATOMS: atom_id res chain seq x y z
N MET A 1 -19.78 4.02 -22.12
CA MET A 1 -18.67 3.14 -22.56
C MET A 1 -17.56 4.07 -23.04
N LEU A 2 -16.38 4.04 -22.42
CA LEU A 2 -15.24 4.85 -22.86
C LEU A 2 -14.29 3.96 -23.67
N ARG A 3 -13.91 4.40 -24.87
CA ARG A 3 -12.88 3.74 -25.68
C ARG A 3 -11.55 4.43 -25.41
N VAL A 4 -10.60 3.72 -24.83
CA VAL A 4 -9.23 4.18 -24.59
C VAL A 4 -8.30 3.16 -25.23
N PHE A 5 -7.47 3.58 -26.19
CA PHE A 5 -6.53 2.72 -26.92
C PHE A 5 -7.13 1.40 -27.49
N GLY A 6 -8.37 1.44 -28.01
CA GLY A 6 -9.04 0.27 -28.59
C GLY A 6 -9.66 -0.70 -27.58
N PHE A 7 -9.35 -0.57 -26.29
CA PHE A 7 -10.00 -1.33 -25.21
C PHE A 7 -11.35 -0.71 -24.85
N ARG A 8 -12.35 -1.58 -24.61
CA ARG A 8 -13.70 -1.19 -24.18
C ARG A 8 -13.73 -1.15 -22.65
N ILE A 9 -13.61 0.03 -22.07
CA ILE A 9 -13.73 0.20 -20.61
C ILE A 9 -15.15 0.66 -20.29
N ASP A 10 -15.81 -0.10 -19.41
CA ASP A 10 -17.13 0.27 -18.91
C ASP A 10 -17.05 1.46 -17.98
N MET A 11 -17.99 2.39 -18.14
CA MET A 11 -18.10 3.60 -17.30
C MET A 11 -18.16 3.25 -15.81
N ARG A 12 -18.79 2.12 -15.48
CA ARG A 12 -18.91 1.60 -14.12
C ARG A 12 -17.55 1.31 -13.49
N VAL A 13 -16.63 0.70 -14.26
CA VAL A 13 -15.27 0.37 -13.79
C VAL A 13 -14.51 1.66 -13.47
N VAL A 14 -14.57 2.65 -14.36
CA VAL A 14 -13.90 3.95 -14.16
C VAL A 14 -14.43 4.64 -12.90
N ILE A 15 -15.76 4.69 -12.74
CA ILE A 15 -16.39 5.32 -11.57
C ILE A 15 -16.01 4.58 -10.28
N THR A 16 -16.15 3.26 -10.24
CA THR A 16 -15.83 2.47 -9.04
C THR A 16 -14.35 2.57 -8.67
N ALA A 17 -13.44 2.46 -9.65
CA ALA A 17 -12.01 2.64 -9.41
C ALA A 17 -11.71 4.04 -8.89
N GLY A 18 -12.29 5.08 -9.51
CA GLY A 18 -12.13 6.46 -9.06
C GLY A 18 -12.61 6.69 -7.63
N ILE A 19 -13.76 6.12 -7.25
CA ILE A 19 -14.28 6.19 -5.88
C ILE A 19 -13.34 5.49 -4.89
N ILE A 20 -12.89 4.27 -5.20
CA ILE A 20 -11.98 3.52 -4.33
C ILE A 20 -10.65 4.26 -4.15
N THR A 21 -10.09 4.81 -5.23
CA THR A 21 -8.86 5.62 -5.16
C THR A 21 -9.06 6.86 -4.29
N LEU A 22 -10.17 7.58 -4.46
CA LEU A 22 -10.46 8.77 -3.67
C LEU A 22 -10.65 8.43 -2.18
N LEU A 23 -11.34 7.33 -1.87
CA LEU A 23 -11.47 6.84 -0.50
C LEU A 23 -10.13 6.43 0.10
N ALA A 24 -9.28 5.73 -0.66
CA ALA A 24 -7.95 5.34 -0.19
C ALA A 24 -7.09 6.57 0.14
N LEU A 25 -7.13 7.61 -0.70
CA LEU A 25 -6.42 8.87 -0.46
C LEU A 25 -7.00 9.62 0.74
N ALA A 26 -8.32 9.68 0.89
CA ALA A 26 -8.98 10.31 2.03
C ALA A 26 -8.63 9.61 3.36
N CYS A 27 -8.70 8.28 3.38
CA CYS A 27 -8.29 7.47 4.53
C CYS A 27 -6.79 7.62 4.82
N GLY A 28 -5.95 7.67 3.78
CA GLY A 28 -4.51 7.93 3.93
C GLY A 28 -4.24 9.29 4.56
N PHE A 29 -4.89 10.34 4.08
CA PHE A 29 -4.75 11.68 4.65
C PHE A 29 -5.26 11.75 6.10
N ALA A 30 -6.41 11.15 6.39
CA ALA A 30 -6.90 11.03 7.77
C ALA A 30 -5.91 10.26 8.67
N GLY A 31 -5.32 9.18 8.14
CA GLY A 31 -4.30 8.38 8.83
C GLY A 31 -3.04 9.19 9.18
N LEU A 32 -2.69 10.21 8.39
CA LEU A 32 -1.59 11.12 8.73
C LEU A 32 -1.91 12.00 9.94
N MET A 33 -3.19 12.32 10.18
CA MET A 33 -3.63 13.14 11.31
C MET A 33 -3.76 12.31 12.60
N LEU A 34 -4.15 11.04 12.48
CA LEU A 34 -4.38 10.11 13.59
C LEU A 34 -3.06 9.66 14.27
N GLY A 35 -3.00 9.74 15.60
CA GLY A 35 -1.90 9.19 16.40
C GLY A 35 -1.72 9.87 17.75
N LYS A 36 -0.67 9.47 18.49
CA LYS A 36 -0.34 10.07 19.81
C LYS A 36 0.03 11.55 19.74
N PHE A 37 0.59 11.97 18.60
CA PHE A 37 0.75 13.38 18.25
C PHE A 37 -0.42 13.78 17.37
N SER A 38 -1.35 14.56 17.92
CA SER A 38 -2.43 15.18 17.15
C SER A 38 -1.84 16.25 16.25
N LEU A 39 -2.08 16.13 14.95
CA LEU A 39 -1.60 17.08 13.95
C LEU A 39 -2.80 17.77 13.29
N THR A 40 -2.69 19.07 13.11
CA THR A 40 -3.66 19.83 12.32
C THR A 40 -3.48 19.53 10.81
N PRO A 41 -4.51 19.72 9.98
CA PRO A 41 -4.40 19.53 8.53
C PRO A 41 -3.23 20.32 7.92
N THR A 42 -3.02 21.55 8.39
CA THR A 42 -1.94 22.43 7.93
C THR A 42 -0.57 21.86 8.28
N GLU A 43 -0.39 21.35 9.50
CA GLU A 43 0.85 20.70 9.94
C GLU A 43 1.14 19.40 9.15
N VAL A 44 0.11 18.65 8.76
CA VAL A 44 0.28 17.48 7.89
C VAL A 44 0.79 17.89 6.51
N PHE A 45 0.19 18.91 5.89
CA PHE A 45 0.67 19.42 4.60
C PHE A 45 2.11 19.93 4.70
N GLN A 46 2.40 20.75 5.71
CA GLN A 46 3.77 21.25 5.92
C GLN A 46 4.75 20.10 6.19
N GLY A 47 4.35 19.11 6.99
CA GLY A 47 5.16 17.93 7.32
C GLY A 47 5.48 17.05 6.11
N LEU A 48 4.54 16.90 5.17
CA LEU A 48 4.75 16.17 3.91
C LEU A 48 5.78 16.85 3.01
N PHE A 49 5.82 18.18 3.01
CA PHE A 49 6.78 18.96 2.22
C PHE A 49 8.03 19.37 3.01
N GLY A 50 8.19 18.91 4.26
CA GLY A 50 9.33 19.26 5.12
C GLY A 50 9.37 20.73 5.56
N ALA A 51 8.27 21.46 5.40
CA ALA A 51 8.15 22.88 5.67
C ALA A 51 7.54 23.20 7.05
N ALA A 52 7.36 22.21 7.93
CA ALA A 52 6.80 22.47 9.25
C ALA A 52 7.82 23.17 10.14
N GLU A 53 7.35 24.16 10.89
CA GLU A 53 8.15 24.93 11.85
C GLU A 53 8.79 24.03 12.92
N LYS A 54 8.04 23.01 13.35
CA LYS A 54 8.51 22.02 14.32
C LYS A 54 9.15 20.84 13.60
N ARG A 55 10.45 20.62 13.82
CA ARG A 55 11.19 19.46 13.27
C ARG A 55 10.49 18.12 13.52
N ILE A 56 9.91 17.94 14.70
CA ILE A 56 9.22 16.69 15.08
C ILE A 56 8.02 16.41 14.19
N VAL A 57 7.33 17.44 13.68
CA VAL A 57 6.20 17.28 12.76
C VAL A 57 6.70 16.74 11.42
N ASN A 58 7.78 17.29 10.87
CA ASN A 58 8.39 16.80 9.63
C ASN A 58 8.81 15.33 9.74
N THR A 59 9.48 14.94 10.82
CA THR A 59 9.89 13.55 11.05
C THR A 59 8.70 12.61 11.21
N VAL A 60 7.71 12.97 12.04
CA VAL A 60 6.54 12.11 12.28
C VAL A 60 5.72 11.93 11.00
N VAL A 61 5.47 13.00 10.25
CA VAL A 61 4.67 12.94 9.01
C VAL A 61 5.46 12.28 7.89
N GLY A 62 6.66 12.78 7.58
CA GLY A 62 7.44 12.39 6.41
C GLY A 62 8.19 11.06 6.56
N GLU A 63 8.75 10.77 7.74
CA GLU A 63 9.60 9.59 7.92
C GLU A 63 8.85 8.41 8.55
N TRP A 64 7.82 8.65 9.37
CA TRP A 64 7.14 7.57 10.10
C TRP A 64 5.76 7.24 9.52
N ARG A 65 4.88 8.24 9.36
CA ARG A 65 3.48 8.00 8.96
C ARG A 65 3.33 7.84 7.45
N ALA A 66 3.90 8.75 6.65
CA ALA A 66 3.74 8.71 5.20
C ALA A 66 4.26 7.41 4.56
N PRO A 67 5.46 6.90 4.87
CA PRO A 67 5.95 5.65 4.28
C PRO A 67 5.06 4.46 4.63
N ARG A 68 4.54 4.42 5.86
CA ARG A 68 3.63 3.36 6.32
C ARG A 68 2.28 3.40 5.61
N ILE A 69 1.72 4.58 5.40
CA ILE A 69 0.43 4.76 4.70
C ILE A 69 0.57 4.41 3.22
N ILE A 70 1.66 4.88 2.59
CA ILE A 70 1.98 4.54 1.19
C ILE A 70 2.13 3.03 1.05
N ALA A 71 2.91 2.39 1.94
CA ALA A 71 3.05 0.93 1.95
C ALA A 71 1.69 0.24 2.12
N GLY A 72 0.84 0.70 3.04
CA GLY A 72 -0.50 0.13 3.23
C GLY A 72 -1.38 0.20 1.97
N ILE A 73 -1.36 1.34 1.26
CA ILE A 73 -2.12 1.52 0.02
C ILE A 73 -1.56 0.62 -1.09
N VAL A 74 -0.24 0.65 -1.31
CA VAL A 74 0.41 -0.11 -2.39
C VAL A 74 0.30 -1.62 -2.16
N LEU A 75 0.60 -2.10 -0.96
CA LEU A 75 0.49 -3.52 -0.62
C LEU A 75 -0.97 -3.98 -0.65
N GLY A 76 -1.90 -3.19 -0.14
CA GLY A 76 -3.33 -3.50 -0.20
C GLY A 76 -3.86 -3.60 -1.64
N ALA A 77 -3.44 -2.68 -2.51
CA ALA A 77 -3.76 -2.75 -3.94
C ALA A 77 -3.15 -3.99 -4.60
N GLY A 78 -1.89 -4.33 -4.29
CA GLY A 78 -1.23 -5.54 -4.76
C GLY A 78 -1.96 -6.83 -4.34
N LEU A 79 -2.40 -6.90 -3.09
CA LEU A 79 -3.21 -8.03 -2.59
C LEU A 79 -4.57 -8.11 -3.31
N GLY A 80 -5.24 -6.98 -3.55
CA GLY A 80 -6.48 -6.93 -4.32
C GLY A 80 -6.31 -7.45 -5.76
N VAL A 81 -5.23 -7.06 -6.44
CA VAL A 81 -4.89 -7.54 -7.78
C VAL A 81 -4.55 -9.03 -7.77
N SER A 82 -3.71 -9.47 -6.82
CA SER A 82 -3.34 -10.88 -6.68
C SER A 82 -4.59 -11.77 -6.45
N GLY A 83 -5.51 -11.34 -5.59
CA GLY A 83 -6.79 -12.00 -5.37
C GLY A 83 -7.63 -12.09 -6.65
N ALA A 84 -7.78 -10.99 -7.40
CA ALA A 84 -8.53 -10.98 -8.65
C ALA A 84 -7.94 -11.93 -9.71
N VAL A 85 -6.60 -11.95 -9.84
CA VAL A 85 -5.89 -12.87 -10.76
C VAL A 85 -6.11 -14.33 -10.34
N PHE A 86 -5.97 -14.63 -9.06
CA PHE A 86 -6.10 -15.99 -8.56
C PHE A 86 -7.54 -16.53 -8.65
N GLN A 87 -8.53 -15.70 -8.33
CA GLN A 87 -9.94 -16.02 -8.50
C GLN A 87 -10.28 -16.29 -9.97
N SER A 88 -9.68 -15.54 -10.90
CA SER A 88 -9.86 -15.73 -12.34
C SER A 88 -9.21 -17.03 -12.84
N LEU A 89 -8.00 -17.35 -12.37
CA LEU A 89 -7.26 -18.56 -12.75
C LEU A 89 -7.93 -19.83 -12.22
N THR A 90 -8.32 -19.82 -10.95
CA THR A 90 -9.01 -20.95 -10.30
C THR A 90 -10.48 -21.05 -10.67
N ARG A 91 -11.06 -19.99 -11.25
CA ARG A 91 -12.51 -19.84 -11.48
C ARG A 91 -13.31 -20.07 -10.20
N ASN A 92 -12.73 -19.71 -9.06
CA ASN A 92 -13.32 -19.88 -7.74
C ASN A 92 -13.32 -18.53 -7.00
N PRO A 93 -14.50 -17.94 -6.70
CA PRO A 93 -14.57 -16.66 -5.97
C PRO A 93 -14.02 -16.74 -4.54
N LEU A 94 -13.86 -17.95 -3.98
CA LEU A 94 -13.24 -18.19 -2.68
C LEU A 94 -11.72 -18.45 -2.78
N GLY A 95 -11.14 -18.43 -3.98
CA GLY A 95 -9.71 -18.59 -4.18
C GLY A 95 -8.94 -17.40 -3.61
N SER A 96 -7.89 -17.66 -2.84
CA SER A 96 -6.94 -16.64 -2.39
C SER A 96 -5.48 -17.10 -2.59
N PRO A 97 -4.57 -16.16 -2.89
CA PRO A 97 -3.15 -16.47 -3.08
C PRO A 97 -2.47 -17.03 -1.82
N ASP A 98 -3.04 -16.79 -0.63
CA ASP A 98 -2.51 -17.32 0.63
C ASP A 98 -2.62 -18.85 0.73
N ILE A 99 -3.61 -19.47 0.08
CA ILE A 99 -3.88 -20.91 0.18
C ILE A 99 -2.79 -21.75 -0.50
N ILE A 100 -2.11 -21.20 -1.51
CA ILE A 100 -1.08 -21.90 -2.30
C ILE A 100 0.34 -21.68 -1.79
N GLY A 101 0.51 -20.96 -0.67
CA GLY A 101 1.79 -20.86 0.04
C GLY A 101 2.72 -19.74 -0.42
N PHE A 102 2.25 -18.76 -1.19
CA PHE A 102 3.07 -17.58 -1.55
C PHE A 102 3.59 -16.85 -0.30
N SER A 103 2.71 -16.62 0.69
CA SER A 103 3.07 -15.98 1.95
C SER A 103 4.09 -16.80 2.75
N THR A 104 3.91 -18.12 2.82
CA THR A 104 4.88 -19.01 3.47
C THR A 104 6.24 -18.97 2.76
N GLY A 105 6.26 -19.00 1.42
CA GLY A 105 7.49 -18.89 0.63
C GLY A 105 8.23 -17.58 0.89
N ALA A 106 7.52 -16.44 0.86
CA ALA A 106 8.08 -15.13 1.16
C ALA A 106 8.67 -15.05 2.57
N TYR A 107 7.96 -15.56 3.58
CA TYR A 107 8.48 -15.60 4.96
C TYR A 107 9.72 -16.49 5.06
N THR A 108 9.72 -17.67 4.44
CA THR A 108 10.88 -18.55 4.45
C THR A 108 12.08 -17.90 3.78
N GLY A 109 11.92 -17.30 2.60
CA GLY A 109 13.00 -16.63 1.89
C GLY A 109 13.57 -15.42 2.64
N GLY A 110 12.70 -14.62 3.26
CA GLY A 110 13.10 -13.53 4.15
C GLY A 110 13.91 -14.03 5.35
N ILE A 111 13.45 -15.08 6.03
CA ILE A 111 14.15 -15.69 7.18
C ILE A 111 15.52 -16.24 6.76
N VAL A 112 15.59 -16.98 5.65
CA VAL A 112 16.86 -17.52 5.12
C VAL A 112 17.84 -16.38 4.86
N THR A 113 17.35 -15.29 4.26
CA THR A 113 18.20 -14.13 3.94
C THR A 113 18.70 -13.42 5.18
N ILE A 114 17.83 -13.26 6.20
CA ILE A 114 18.23 -12.69 7.49
C ILE A 114 19.33 -13.53 8.16
N ILE A 115 19.21 -14.85 8.11
CA ILE A 115 20.18 -15.77 8.73
C ILE A 115 21.53 -15.73 7.98
N VAL A 116 21.51 -15.73 6.65
CA VAL A 116 22.72 -15.86 5.82
C VAL A 116 23.42 -14.53 5.59
N PHE A 117 22.66 -13.46 5.32
CA PHE A 117 23.16 -12.14 4.91
C PHE A 117 22.94 -11.05 5.97
N GLY A 118 22.34 -11.38 7.11
CA GLY A 118 22.05 -10.43 8.19
C GLY A 118 20.78 -9.60 7.96
N THR A 119 20.55 -8.63 8.85
CA THR A 119 19.28 -7.90 9.00
C THR A 119 19.13 -6.66 8.10
N SER A 120 19.81 -6.63 6.94
CA SER A 120 19.64 -5.51 6.00
C SER A 120 18.24 -5.54 5.37
N PHE A 121 17.61 -4.36 5.27
CA PHE A 121 16.28 -4.23 4.66
C PHE A 121 16.28 -4.70 3.21
N VAL A 122 17.29 -4.30 2.44
CA VAL A 122 17.37 -4.60 1.01
C VAL A 122 17.54 -6.10 0.77
N SER A 123 18.39 -6.76 1.55
CA SER A 123 18.57 -8.21 1.41
C SER A 123 17.28 -8.94 1.80
N THR A 124 16.70 -8.60 2.95
CA THR A 124 15.46 -9.23 3.43
C THR A 124 14.30 -9.04 2.45
N ALA A 125 14.14 -7.85 1.89
CA ALA A 125 13.10 -7.55 0.90
C ALA A 125 13.33 -8.22 -0.46
N ALA A 126 14.57 -8.51 -0.83
CA ALA A 126 14.88 -9.25 -2.05
C ALA A 126 14.67 -10.77 -1.89
N GLY A 127 14.84 -11.27 -0.66
CA GLY A 127 14.63 -12.68 -0.33
C GLY A 127 13.19 -13.06 -0.03
N ALA A 128 12.37 -12.09 0.39
CA ALA A 128 10.93 -12.26 0.62
C ALA A 128 10.12 -12.09 -0.67
#